data_AF-A0A7X8N8D7-F1
#
_entry.id   AF-A0A7X8N8D7-F1
#
_cell.length_a   1.000
_cell.length_b   1.000
_cell.length_c   1.000
_cell.angle_alpha   90.00
_cell.angle_beta   90.00
_cell.angle_gamma   90.00
#
_symmetry.space_group_name_H-M   'P 1'
#
loop_
_entity.id
_entity.type
_entity.pdbx_description
1 polymer ?
#
loop_
_entity_poly.entity_id
_entity_poly.type
_entity_poly.pdbx_seq_one_letter_code
_entity_poly.pdbx_strand_id
1 'polypeptide(L)' 'MKAPIGTTARTGQTCPESGVWKVVGSPSTTAPIAKGNRMPPYSGNAVTWKLIAYA' A
#
# COMPACT_ATOMS: atom_id res chain seq x y z
N MET A 1 9.53 3.12 14.67
CA MET A 1 10.05 3.71 13.42
C MET A 1 8.91 3.79 12.42
N LYS A 2 8.81 4.91 11.70
CA LYS A 2 7.84 5.08 10.61
C LYS A 2 8.46 4.56 9.31
N ALA A 3 7.69 3.89 8.46
CA ALA A 3 8.20 3.50 7.15
C ALA A 3 8.37 4.76 6.27
N PRO A 4 9.47 4.91 5.53
CA PRO A 4 9.67 6.07 4.67
C PRO A 4 8.65 6.12 3.52
N ILE A 5 8.28 7.33 3.06
CA ILE A 5 7.54 7.49 1.80
C ILE A 5 8.34 6.81 0.68
N GLY A 6 7.65 6.03 -0.15
CA GLY A 6 8.27 5.16 -1.15
C GLY A 6 8.42 3.71 -0.71
N THR A 7 8.15 3.39 0.56
CA THR A 7 8.03 2.00 1.02
C THR A 7 7.05 1.25 0.15
N THR A 8 7.41 0.05 -0.28
CA THR A 8 6.54 -0.84 -1.03
C THR A 8 6.10 -2.01 -0.18
N ALA A 9 4.89 -2.49 -0.39
CA ALA A 9 4.40 -3.72 0.20
C ALA A 9 3.43 -4.40 -0.76
N ARG A 10 3.35 -5.73 -0.70
CA ARG A 10 2.50 -6.53 -1.58
C ARG A 10 1.15 -6.77 -0.95
N THR A 11 0.14 -6.96 -1.80
CA THR A 11 -1.19 -7.45 -1.40
C THR A 11 -1.07 -8.64 -0.45
N GLY A 12 -1.87 -8.62 0.64
CA GLY A 12 -1.86 -9.65 1.68
C GLY A 12 -0.78 -9.46 2.76
N GLN A 13 0.24 -8.62 2.54
CA GLN A 13 1.19 -8.25 3.59
C GLN A 13 0.57 -7.25 4.57
N THR A 14 1.07 -7.28 5.80
CA THR A 14 0.75 -6.29 6.83
C THR A 14 1.30 -4.93 6.43
N CYS A 15 0.45 -3.91 6.43
CA CYS A 15 0.81 -2.55 6.11
C CYS A 15 1.79 -2.01 7.17
N PRO A 16 3.00 -1.59 6.77
CA PRO A 16 4.00 -1.13 7.71
C PRO A 16 3.72 0.28 8.26
N GLU A 17 2.97 1.10 7.52
CA GLU A 17 2.72 2.50 7.87
C GLU A 17 1.36 2.99 7.37
N SER A 18 0.65 3.74 8.22
CA SER A 18 -0.64 4.33 7.89
C SER A 18 -0.46 5.44 6.87
N GLY A 19 -1.18 5.36 5.76
CA GLY A 19 -1.09 6.40 4.73
C GLY A 19 -1.83 6.08 3.46
N VAL A 20 -1.63 6.94 2.46
CA VAL A 20 -2.12 6.72 1.11
C VAL A 20 -1.09 5.89 0.37
N TRP A 21 -1.53 4.72 -0.06
CA TRP A 21 -0.73 3.78 -0.84
C TRP A 21 -1.19 3.80 -2.29
N LYS A 22 -0.24 3.81 -3.22
CA LYS A 22 -0.46 3.77 -4.66
C LYS A 22 0.01 2.44 -5.24
N VAL A 23 -0.79 1.83 -6.10
CA VAL A 23 -0.38 0.65 -6.85
C VAL A 23 0.78 0.99 -7.77
N VAL A 24 1.85 0.21 -7.68
CA VAL A 24 3.02 0.24 -8.57
C VAL A 24 2.69 -0.61 -9.79
N GLY A 25 2.37 0.05 -10.90
CA GLY A 25 2.04 -0.58 -12.17
C GLY A 25 0.77 -0.01 -12.80
N SER A 26 0.31 -0.68 -13.86
CA SER A 26 -0.93 -0.37 -14.55
C SER A 26 -1.97 -1.43 -14.18
N PRO A 27 -3.15 -1.07 -13.66
CA PRO A 27 -3.65 0.29 -13.41
C PRO A 27 -3.13 0.93 -12.12
N SER A 28 -2.92 2.25 -12.14
CA SER A 28 -2.44 3.00 -10.96
C SER A 28 -3.61 3.44 -10.07
N THR A 29 -3.94 2.63 -9.07
CA THR A 29 -4.94 2.95 -8.05
C THR A 29 -4.28 3.53 -6.80
N THR A 30 -4.99 4.38 -6.05
CA THR A 30 -4.57 4.79 -4.70
C THR A 30 -5.62 4.37 -3.69
N ALA A 31 -5.19 3.98 -2.49
CA ALA A 31 -6.08 3.63 -1.39
C ALA A 31 -5.46 4.04 -0.05
N PRO A 32 -6.25 4.58 0.89
CA PRO A 32 -5.81 4.79 2.26
C PRO A 32 -5.76 3.45 3.00
N ILE A 33 -4.60 3.11 3.57
CA ILE A 33 -4.38 1.87 4.33
C ILE A 33 -3.73 2.24 5.67
N ALA A 34 -4.32 1.77 6.76
CA ALA A 34 -3.75 1.95 8.09
C ALA A 34 -2.67 0.91 8.39
N LYS A 35 -1.64 1.31 9.15
CA LYS A 35 -0.62 0.42 9.69
C LYS A 35 -1.26 -0.74 10.43
N GLY A 36 -0.75 -1.95 10.18
CA GLY A 36 -1.30 -3.18 10.75
C GLY A 36 -2.43 -3.81 9.95
N ASN A 37 -3.07 -3.07 9.02
CA ASN A 37 -4.07 -3.67 8.13
C ASN A 37 -3.39 -4.49 7.03
N ARG A 38 -4.08 -5.53 6.53
CA ARG A 38 -3.63 -6.27 5.35
C ARG A 38 -3.86 -5.44 4.10
N MET A 39 -2.85 -5.39 3.24
CA MET A 39 -2.98 -4.70 1.97
C MET A 39 -4.05 -5.35 1.09
N PRO A 40 -5.02 -4.56 0.60
CA PRO A 40 -6.13 -5.09 -0.16
C PRO A 40 -5.67 -5.55 -1.55
N PRO A 41 -6.24 -6.65 -2.07
CA PRO A 41 -6.07 -7.04 -3.48
C PRO A 41 -6.81 -6.05 -4.39
N TYR A 42 -6.26 -5.83 -5.57
CA TYR A 42 -6.93 -5.04 -6.60
C TYR A 42 -7.46 -5.97 -7.68
N SER A 43 -8.78 -5.95 -7.90
CA SER A 43 -9.45 -6.82 -8.90
C SER A 43 -9.10 -8.32 -8.75
N GLY A 44 -8.95 -8.81 -7.51
CA GLY A 44 -8.56 -10.19 -7.25
C GLY A 44 -7.09 -10.52 -7.54
N ASN A 45 -6.31 -9.55 -8.00
CA ASN A 45 -4.89 -9.71 -8.31
C ASN A 45 -4.01 -9.17 -7.20
N ALA A 46 -2.89 -9.85 -6.97
CA ALA A 46 -1.86 -9.40 -6.05
C ALA A 46 -1.09 -8.23 -6.67
N VAL A 47 -1.38 -7.01 -6.21
CA VAL A 47 -0.68 -5.80 -6.61
C VAL A 47 0.36 -5.39 -5.58
N THR A 48 1.38 -4.66 -6.06
CA THR A 48 2.36 -4.00 -5.21
C THR A 48 1.87 -2.58 -4.93
N TRP A 49 1.82 -2.21 -3.67
CA TRP A 49 1.48 -0.88 -3.20
C TRP A 49 2.75 -0.12 -2.82
N LYS A 50 2.76 1.18 -3.00
CA LYS A 50 3.83 2.12 -2.64
C LYS A 50 3.26 3.27 -1.83
N LEU A 51 3.81 3.50 -0.64
CA LEU A 51 3.42 4.61 0.21
C LEU A 51 3.77 5.92 -0.49
N ILE A 52 2.79 6.78 -0.74
CA ILE A 52 2.99 8.08 -1.40
C ILE A 52 2.73 9.26 -0.46
N ALA A 53 1.94 9.06 0.59
CA ALA A 53 1.67 10.06 1.61
C ALA A 53 1.34 9.38 2.94
N TYR A 54 1.65 10.04 4.06
CA TYR A 54 1.19 9.60 5.38
C TYR A 54 -0.29 9.98 5.60
N ALA A 55 -0.96 9.25 6.49
CA ALA A 55 -2.31 9.56 6.95
C ALA A 55 -2.28 10.50 8.16
#